data_AF-A0A9D8JC62-F1
#
_entry.id   AF-A0A9D8JC62-F1
#
_cell.length_a   1.000
_cell.length_b   1.000
_cell.length_c   1.000
_cell.angle_alpha   90.00
_cell.angle_beta   90.00
_cell.angle_gamma   90.00
#
_symmetry.space_group_name_H-M   'P 1'
#
loop_
_entity.id
_entity.type
_entity.pdbx_description
1 polymer ?
#
loop_
_entity_poly.entity_id
_entity_poly.type
_entity_poly.pdbx_seq_one_letter_code
_entity_poly.pdbx_strand_id
1 'polypeptide(L)'
;MKDRTSKYQGAQWHTEGQAGFSLIEVVITVAILMTLTIAVAVMMRNGFDVRQGLSDRARVLHRLTVSMEKIGNDLQHTIYVSTRDGDRNGIDRTVKTLFKVEKSGVNGDKLWFTTMTHQPLLSNSYESDLTMVVYALRDSKTAPGRQDLYRAETPVIPLDIKEEPTMRVLASGVKSFMVECWNGDRWSKDGWDTNRSETRALIPRLVKITIEAYVQDRFDGDGQDPAQADLQTEKINSVIYLTRAIEFAEIKERDKNIKWGTL
;
A
#
# COMPACT_ATOMS: atom_id res chain seq x y z
N MET A 1 104.66 27.53 13.70
CA MET A 1 103.70 27.21 14.77
C MET A 1 102.29 27.48 14.21
N LYS A 2 101.50 26.42 14.01
CA LYS A 2 100.06 26.35 13.65
C LYS A 2 99.67 27.02 12.31
N ASP A 3 99.52 26.28 11.21
CA ASP A 3 98.49 25.27 10.91
C ASP A 3 97.06 25.75 11.20
N ARG A 4 96.36 26.15 10.13
CA ARG A 4 94.90 26.16 10.01
C ARG A 4 94.52 25.84 8.58
N THR A 5 94.57 24.55 8.29
CA THR A 5 93.89 23.92 7.18
C THR A 5 92.38 23.86 7.41
N SER A 6 91.66 23.87 6.29
CA SER A 6 90.47 23.05 6.02
C SER A 6 89.16 23.36 6.77
N LYS A 7 88.17 23.81 5.99
CA LYS A 7 86.95 23.02 5.71
C LYS A 7 86.05 23.76 4.71
N TYR A 8 86.26 23.50 3.42
CA TYR A 8 85.18 23.59 2.44
C TYR A 8 84.49 22.21 2.47
N GLN A 9 83.38 22.11 3.19
CA GLN A 9 82.48 20.97 3.06
C GLN A 9 81.80 21.09 1.70
N GLY A 10 82.29 20.29 0.73
CA GLY A 10 81.61 20.12 -0.53
C GLY A 10 80.22 19.54 -0.30
N ALA A 11 79.20 20.25 -0.78
CA ALA A 11 77.86 19.72 -0.94
C ALA A 11 77.95 18.51 -1.89
N GLN A 12 77.87 17.31 -1.34
CA GLN A 12 77.72 16.09 -2.12
C GLN A 12 76.28 16.08 -2.64
N TRP A 13 76.11 16.50 -3.89
CA TRP A 13 74.90 16.19 -4.64
C TRP A 13 74.92 14.68 -4.87
N HIS A 14 74.15 13.95 -4.07
CA HIS A 14 73.75 12.60 -4.44
C HIS A 14 72.88 12.74 -5.69
N THR A 15 73.51 12.60 -6.86
CA THR A 15 72.80 12.23 -8.07
C THR A 15 72.28 10.82 -7.83
N GLU A 16 71.05 10.72 -7.33
CA GLU A 16 70.30 9.48 -7.33
C GLU A 16 70.31 8.97 -8.77
N GLY A 17 70.99 7.84 -8.99
CA GLY A 17 71.03 7.21 -10.29
C GLY A 17 69.60 6.94 -10.72
N GLN A 18 69.21 7.49 -11.88
CA GLN A 18 67.94 7.16 -12.52
C GLN A 18 67.98 5.66 -12.85
N ALA A 19 67.46 4.84 -11.95
CA ALA A 19 67.25 3.42 -12.18
C ALA A 19 66.10 3.29 -13.18
N GLY A 20 66.40 2.79 -14.38
CA GLY A 20 65.36 2.43 -15.34
C GLY A 20 64.49 1.31 -14.79
N PHE A 21 63.17 1.42 -14.98
CA PHE A 21 62.20 0.41 -14.55
C PHE A 21 62.54 -0.96 -15.14
N SER A 22 62.48 -1.99 -14.29
CA SER A 22 62.64 -3.36 -14.77
C SER A 22 61.39 -3.82 -15.55
N LEU A 23 61.59 -4.61 -16.60
CA LEU A 23 60.49 -5.18 -17.38
C LEU A 23 59.49 -5.96 -16.49
N ILE A 24 60.00 -6.65 -15.46
CA ILE A 24 59.18 -7.41 -14.52
C ILE A 24 58.27 -6.50 -13.68
N GLU A 25 58.74 -5.31 -13.29
CA GLU A 25 57.97 -4.34 -12.52
C GLU A 25 56.83 -3.73 -13.34
N VAL A 26 57.05 -3.48 -14.63
CA VAL A 26 56.00 -3.05 -15.56
C VAL A 26 54.93 -4.15 -15.72
N VAL A 27 55.34 -5.42 -15.80
CA VAL A 27 54.40 -6.54 -15.91
C VAL A 27 53.58 -6.71 -14.63
N ILE A 28 54.20 -6.60 -13.45
CA ILE A 28 53.52 -6.71 -12.16
C ILE A 28 52.52 -5.55 -11.97
N THR A 29 52.91 -4.32 -12.28
CA THR A 29 52.03 -3.15 -12.16
C THR A 29 50.82 -3.25 -13.08
N VAL A 30 51.02 -3.68 -14.33
CA VAL A 30 49.92 -3.92 -15.28
C VAL A 30 49.01 -5.07 -14.82
N ALA A 31 49.55 -6.13 -14.23
CA ALA A 31 48.76 -7.22 -13.66
C ALA A 31 47.88 -6.76 -12.49
N ILE A 32 48.44 -5.97 -11.56
CA ILE A 32 47.69 -5.38 -10.44
C ILE A 32 46.62 -4.40 -10.95
N LEU A 33 46.95 -3.58 -11.95
CA LEU A 33 45.99 -2.64 -12.53
C LEU A 33 44.81 -3.37 -13.18
N MET A 34 45.06 -4.47 -13.89
CA MET A 34 44.01 -5.29 -14.48
C MET A 34 43.08 -5.89 -13.41
N THR A 35 43.63 -6.46 -12.34
CA THR A 35 42.79 -7.04 -11.27
C THR A 35 41.97 -5.98 -10.54
N LEU A 36 42.55 -4.80 -10.27
CA LEU A 36 41.81 -3.67 -9.69
C LEU A 36 40.68 -3.20 -10.59
N THR A 37 40.94 -3.09 -11.89
CA THR A 37 39.91 -2.66 -12.86
C THR A 37 38.75 -3.66 -12.91
N ILE A 38 39.04 -4.96 -12.91
CA ILE A 38 38.02 -6.02 -12.86
C ILE A 38 37.23 -5.93 -11.54
N ALA A 39 37.90 -5.76 -10.41
CA ALA A 39 37.24 -5.65 -9.10
C ALA A 39 36.29 -4.45 -9.04
N VAL A 40 36.71 -3.28 -9.52
CA VAL A 40 35.86 -2.08 -9.59
C VAL A 40 34.67 -2.30 -10.52
N ALA A 41 34.88 -2.93 -11.69
CA ALA A 41 33.80 -3.23 -12.61
C ALA A 41 32.74 -4.17 -12.01
N VAL A 42 33.17 -5.20 -11.28
CA VAL A 42 32.26 -6.12 -10.57
C VAL A 42 31.50 -5.39 -9.46
N MET A 43 32.20 -4.60 -8.65
CA MET A 43 31.56 -3.83 -7.56
C MET A 43 30.51 -2.85 -8.10
N MET A 44 30.81 -2.18 -9.22
CA MET A 44 29.90 -1.24 -9.85
C MET A 44 28.64 -1.92 -10.41
N ARG A 45 28.79 -3.08 -11.05
CA ARG A 45 27.64 -3.88 -11.52
C ARG A 45 26.76 -4.33 -10.37
N ASN A 46 27.36 -4.92 -9.33
CA ASN A 46 26.63 -5.33 -8.13
C ASN A 46 25.90 -4.15 -7.47
N GLY A 47 26.53 -2.97 -7.45
CA GLY A 47 25.93 -1.75 -6.91
C GLY A 47 24.68 -1.32 -7.68
N PHE A 48 24.68 -1.44 -9.01
CA PHE A 48 23.50 -1.15 -9.83
C PHE A 48 22.38 -2.16 -9.61
N ASP A 49 22.70 -3.45 -9.60
CA ASP A 49 21.71 -4.52 -9.42
C ASP A 49 21.00 -4.40 -8.06
N VAL A 50 21.77 -4.14 -6.99
CA VAL A 50 21.22 -3.92 -5.65
C VAL A 50 20.33 -2.67 -5.62
N ARG A 51 20.77 -1.59 -6.25
CA ARG A 51 19.98 -0.34 -6.31
C ARG A 51 18.67 -0.54 -7.07
N GLN A 52 18.70 -1.27 -8.17
CA GLN A 52 17.51 -1.56 -8.97
C GLN A 52 16.51 -2.41 -8.17
N GLY A 53 16.98 -3.51 -7.57
CA GLY A 53 16.12 -4.36 -6.73
C GLY A 53 15.50 -3.61 -5.54
N LEU A 54 16.24 -2.70 -4.90
CA LEU A 54 15.70 -1.83 -3.85
C LEU A 54 14.66 -0.85 -4.39
N SER A 55 14.91 -0.26 -5.57
CA SER A 55 13.98 0.66 -6.22
C SER A 55 12.64 -0.01 -6.54
N ASP A 56 12.67 -1.24 -7.05
CA ASP A 56 11.44 -1.97 -7.40
C ASP A 56 10.63 -2.36 -6.16
N ARG A 57 11.30 -2.85 -5.11
CA ARG A 57 10.65 -3.09 -3.80
C ARG A 57 10.04 -1.82 -3.21
N ALA A 58 10.77 -0.70 -3.25
CA ALA A 58 10.27 0.58 -2.75
C ALA A 58 9.02 1.04 -3.52
N ARG A 59 8.97 0.85 -4.85
CA ARG A 59 7.81 1.16 -5.67
C ARG A 59 6.59 0.34 -5.26
N VAL A 60 6.76 -0.97 -5.04
CA VAL A 60 5.68 -1.87 -4.60
C VAL A 60 5.18 -1.50 -3.20
N LEU A 61 6.09 -1.29 -2.24
CA LEU A 61 5.73 -0.89 -0.88
C LEU A 61 4.97 0.45 -0.86
N HIS A 62 5.42 1.42 -1.66
CA HIS A 62 4.71 2.70 -1.77
C HIS A 62 3.29 2.51 -2.31
N ARG A 63 3.11 1.72 -3.38
CA ARG A 63 1.79 1.38 -3.94
C ARG A 63 0.88 0.69 -2.91
N LEU A 64 1.42 -0.26 -2.15
CA LEU A 64 0.71 -0.94 -1.07
C LEU A 64 0.31 0.02 0.05
N THR A 65 1.19 0.94 0.43
CA THR A 65 0.95 1.94 1.48
C THR A 65 -0.19 2.87 1.09
N VAL A 66 -0.15 3.46 -0.11
CA VAL A 66 -1.22 4.34 -0.63
C VAL A 66 -2.57 3.61 -0.69
N SER A 67 -2.56 2.34 -1.09
CA SER A 67 -3.76 1.51 -1.13
C SER A 67 -4.32 1.25 0.28
N MET A 68 -3.44 0.93 1.23
CA MET A 68 -3.79 0.70 2.62
C MET A 68 -4.31 1.98 3.29
N GLU A 69 -3.72 3.14 3.01
CA GLU A 69 -4.20 4.44 3.48
C GLU A 69 -5.60 4.74 2.96
N LYS A 70 -5.87 4.49 1.66
CA LYS A 70 -7.21 4.70 1.10
C LYS A 70 -8.25 3.76 1.72
N ILE A 71 -7.92 2.47 1.88
CA ILE A 71 -8.80 1.50 2.56
C ILE A 71 -9.02 1.87 4.02
N GLY A 72 -7.95 2.27 4.71
CA GLY A 72 -7.97 2.71 6.10
C GLY A 72 -8.87 3.93 6.30
N ASN A 73 -8.73 4.94 5.45
CA ASN A 73 -9.55 6.13 5.48
C ASN A 73 -11.04 5.81 5.25
N ASP A 74 -11.34 4.98 4.24
CA ASP A 74 -12.72 4.59 3.97
C ASP A 74 -13.31 3.78 5.15
N LEU A 75 -12.53 2.84 5.71
CA LEU A 75 -12.97 2.04 6.87
C LEU A 75 -13.17 2.88 8.13
N GLN A 76 -12.29 3.82 8.44
CA GLN A 76 -12.43 4.68 9.62
C GLN A 76 -13.71 5.52 9.60
N HIS A 77 -14.17 5.90 8.41
CA HIS A 77 -15.41 6.67 8.21
C HIS A 77 -16.62 5.77 7.87
N THR A 78 -16.53 4.47 8.19
CA THR A 78 -17.64 3.55 8.02
C THR A 78 -18.81 3.98 8.89
N ILE A 79 -20.00 4.01 8.29
CA ILE A 79 -21.25 4.29 9.01
C ILE A 79 -22.22 3.14 8.81
N TYR A 80 -22.89 2.80 9.91
CA TYR A 80 -23.97 1.85 9.92
C TYR A 80 -25.13 2.38 10.75
N VAL A 81 -26.29 2.50 10.13
CA VAL A 81 -27.54 2.92 10.79
C VAL A 81 -28.33 1.67 11.15
N SER A 82 -28.42 1.39 12.45
CA SER A 82 -29.16 0.24 12.98
C SER A 82 -30.67 0.49 12.93
N THR A 83 -31.42 -0.42 12.31
CA THR A 83 -32.89 -0.34 12.21
C THR A 83 -33.60 -0.89 13.46
N ARG A 84 -32.99 -0.80 14.65
CA ARG A 84 -33.49 -1.47 15.86
C ARG A 84 -34.78 -0.86 16.41
N ASP A 85 -35.14 0.36 16.01
CA ASP A 85 -36.46 0.93 16.30
C ASP A 85 -37.48 0.62 15.21
N GLY A 86 -38.29 -0.41 15.47
CA GLY A 86 -39.41 -0.79 14.61
C GLY A 86 -40.59 0.20 14.59
N ASP A 87 -40.57 1.23 15.45
CA ASP A 87 -41.70 2.17 15.62
C ASP A 87 -41.45 3.55 15.00
N ARG A 88 -40.25 3.78 14.41
CA ARG A 88 -39.83 5.11 13.95
C ARG A 88 -40.29 5.47 12.53
N ASN A 89 -40.55 4.52 11.63
CA ASN A 89 -40.67 4.85 10.20
C ASN A 89 -41.85 4.14 9.51
N GLY A 90 -43.02 4.80 9.50
CA GLY A 90 -44.11 4.54 8.55
C GLY A 90 -43.82 5.02 7.12
N ILE A 91 -42.59 5.44 6.82
CA ILE A 91 -42.15 5.91 5.51
C ILE A 91 -40.85 5.18 5.18
N ASP A 92 -40.93 4.32 4.17
CA ASP A 92 -39.90 3.70 3.34
C ASP A 92 -38.52 3.39 3.95
N ARG A 93 -38.23 2.08 4.12
CA ARG A 93 -36.98 1.48 4.63
C ARG A 93 -35.80 1.57 3.64
N THR A 94 -35.59 2.72 3.00
CA THR A 94 -34.89 2.77 1.70
C THR A 94 -33.37 2.93 1.77
N VAL A 95 -32.82 3.49 2.85
CA VAL A 95 -31.35 3.66 2.98
C VAL A 95 -30.76 2.48 3.74
N LYS A 96 -30.31 1.46 3.00
CA LYS A 96 -29.62 0.29 3.54
C LYS A 96 -28.13 0.58 3.65
N THR A 97 -27.68 1.06 4.81
CA THR A 97 -26.24 1.02 5.13
C THR A 97 -25.81 -0.43 5.31
N LEU A 98 -24.69 -0.83 4.73
CA LEU A 98 -24.21 -2.20 4.73
C LEU A 98 -22.80 -2.25 5.33
N PHE A 99 -22.49 -3.35 6.02
CA PHE A 99 -21.10 -3.80 6.17
C PHE A 99 -21.06 -5.31 5.95
N LYS A 100 -20.38 -5.73 4.89
CA LYS A 100 -20.29 -7.13 4.46
C LYS A 100 -18.88 -7.47 3.99
N VAL A 101 -18.36 -8.57 4.51
CA VAL A 101 -17.13 -9.23 4.09
C VAL A 101 -17.51 -10.63 3.59
N GLU A 102 -17.36 -10.86 2.29
CA GLU A 102 -17.52 -12.18 1.68
C GLU A 102 -16.17 -12.78 1.39
N LYS A 103 -16.03 -14.03 1.80
CA LYS A 103 -14.83 -14.83 1.57
C LYS A 103 -14.95 -15.46 0.19
N SER A 104 -14.11 -15.02 -0.74
CA SER A 104 -14.11 -15.52 -2.12
C SER A 104 -12.78 -16.26 -2.40
N GLY A 105 -12.79 -17.57 -2.18
CA GLY A 105 -11.65 -18.44 -2.45
C GLY A 105 -10.46 -18.24 -1.52
N VAL A 106 -9.27 -18.66 -1.96
CA VAL A 106 -8.06 -18.75 -1.12
C VAL A 106 -7.36 -17.39 -0.96
N ASN A 107 -7.48 -16.49 -1.94
CA ASN A 107 -6.60 -15.31 -2.02
C ASN A 107 -7.33 -13.96 -2.11
N GLY A 108 -8.66 -13.90 -2.27
CA GLY A 108 -9.34 -12.64 -2.57
C GLY A 108 -10.66 -12.46 -1.85
N ASP A 109 -10.64 -11.82 -0.69
CA ASP A 109 -11.86 -11.40 -0.01
C ASP A 109 -12.55 -10.26 -0.76
N LYS A 110 -13.85 -10.11 -0.49
CA LYS A 110 -14.66 -9.01 -1.01
C LYS A 110 -15.28 -8.24 0.13
N LEU A 111 -15.08 -6.93 0.11
CA LEU A 111 -15.49 -6.04 1.20
C LEU A 111 -16.44 -4.98 0.63
N TRP A 112 -17.66 -4.94 1.14
CA TRP A 112 -18.66 -3.91 0.88
C TRP A 112 -18.98 -3.19 2.17
N PHE A 113 -18.98 -1.86 2.12
CA PHE A 113 -19.48 -1.08 3.24
C PHE A 113 -19.90 0.32 2.82
N THR A 114 -20.69 0.94 3.69
CA THR A 114 -21.07 2.34 3.57
C THR A 114 -20.11 3.24 4.33
N THR A 115 -19.65 4.31 3.70
CA THR A 115 -18.68 5.26 4.28
C THR A 115 -19.02 6.71 3.92
N MET A 116 -18.51 7.67 4.68
CA MET A 116 -18.69 9.11 4.45
C MET A 116 -17.49 9.79 3.76
N THR A 117 -16.76 9.07 2.91
CA THR A 117 -15.56 9.61 2.25
C THR A 117 -15.79 10.12 0.82
N HIS A 118 -17.05 10.20 0.36
CA HIS A 118 -17.34 10.74 -0.97
C HIS A 118 -17.06 12.23 -1.03
N GLN A 119 -16.56 12.67 -2.18
CA GLN A 119 -16.36 14.09 -2.46
C GLN A 119 -17.00 14.40 -3.82
N PRO A 120 -18.06 15.22 -3.87
CA PRO A 120 -18.68 15.59 -5.13
C PRO A 120 -17.72 16.44 -5.97
N LEU A 121 -17.48 16.02 -7.22
CA LEU A 121 -16.59 16.71 -8.15
C LEU A 121 -17.29 17.84 -8.93
N LEU A 122 -18.63 17.82 -8.96
CA LEU A 122 -19.47 18.76 -9.69
C LEU A 122 -20.25 19.64 -8.71
N SER A 123 -20.28 20.95 -9.00
CA SER A 123 -21.16 21.88 -8.27
C SER A 123 -22.63 21.57 -8.55
N ASN A 124 -23.48 21.62 -7.53
CA ASN A 124 -24.92 21.31 -7.58
C ASN A 124 -25.26 19.87 -8.03
N SER A 125 -24.36 18.90 -7.85
CA SER A 125 -24.73 17.51 -8.04
C SER A 125 -25.61 17.02 -6.87
N TYR A 126 -26.57 16.14 -7.17
CA TYR A 126 -27.40 15.48 -6.15
C TYR A 126 -26.64 14.30 -5.51
N GLU A 127 -25.40 14.54 -5.12
CA GLU A 127 -24.52 13.56 -4.49
C GLU A 127 -24.40 13.87 -3.00
N SER A 128 -24.37 12.82 -2.19
CA SER A 128 -24.17 12.93 -0.74
C SER A 128 -22.75 12.52 -0.40
N ASP A 129 -22.22 13.01 0.72
CA ASP A 129 -20.93 12.55 1.28
C ASP A 129 -20.96 11.05 1.61
N LEU A 130 -22.17 10.49 1.75
CA LEU A 130 -22.43 9.07 1.99
C LEU A 130 -22.35 8.25 0.69
N THR A 131 -21.42 7.30 0.65
CA THR A 131 -21.20 6.41 -0.49
C THR A 131 -21.11 4.95 -0.05
N MET A 132 -21.36 4.04 -0.99
CA MET A 132 -21.04 2.63 -0.84
C MET A 132 -19.76 2.33 -1.60
N VAL A 133 -18.82 1.70 -0.91
CA VAL A 133 -17.53 1.30 -1.47
C VAL A 133 -17.39 -0.21 -1.52
N VAL A 134 -16.74 -0.69 -2.56
CA VAL A 134 -16.50 -2.12 -2.80
C VAL A 134 -15.04 -2.34 -3.12
N TYR A 135 -14.42 -3.29 -2.42
CA TYR A 135 -13.07 -3.77 -2.69
C TYR A 135 -13.10 -5.23 -3.08
N ALA A 136 -12.42 -5.58 -4.17
CA ALA A 136 -12.27 -6.96 -4.62
C ALA A 136 -11.01 -7.13 -5.46
N LEU A 137 -10.43 -8.32 -5.43
CA LEU A 137 -9.46 -8.73 -6.43
C LEU A 137 -10.17 -9.13 -7.72
N ARG A 138 -9.61 -8.72 -8.86
CA ARG A 138 -10.02 -9.21 -10.18
C ARG A 138 -8.79 -9.40 -11.04
N ASP A 139 -8.94 -10.20 -12.10
CA ASP A 139 -7.85 -10.43 -13.04
C ASP A 139 -7.39 -9.11 -13.66
N SER A 140 -6.07 -8.96 -13.78
CA SER A 140 -5.46 -7.77 -14.34
C SER A 140 -5.72 -7.73 -15.85
N LYS A 141 -6.15 -6.56 -16.33
CA LYS A 141 -6.25 -6.30 -17.78
C LYS A 141 -4.89 -6.11 -18.41
N THR A 142 -3.92 -5.64 -17.62
CA THR A 142 -2.57 -5.35 -18.07
C THR A 142 -1.70 -6.58 -17.98
N ALA A 143 -1.83 -7.41 -16.92
CA ALA A 143 -0.98 -8.57 -16.66
C ALA A 143 -1.75 -9.91 -16.64
N PRO A 144 -1.77 -10.68 -17.74
CA PRO A 144 -2.42 -12.00 -17.77
C PRO A 144 -1.90 -12.93 -16.67
N GLY A 145 -2.82 -13.56 -15.93
CA GLY A 145 -2.51 -14.48 -14.83
C GLY A 145 -2.10 -13.80 -13.52
N ARG A 146 -2.20 -12.47 -13.41
CA ARG A 146 -2.09 -11.72 -12.15
C ARG A 146 -3.41 -11.05 -11.84
N GLN A 147 -3.57 -10.65 -10.58
CA GLN A 147 -4.75 -9.94 -10.11
C GLN A 147 -4.38 -8.50 -9.72
N ASP A 148 -5.35 -7.62 -9.87
CA ASP A 148 -5.28 -6.26 -9.39
C ASP A 148 -6.35 -6.06 -8.32
N LEU A 149 -6.05 -5.21 -7.34
CA LEU A 149 -7.02 -4.76 -6.35
C LEU A 149 -7.85 -3.65 -6.97
N TYR A 150 -9.15 -3.86 -7.04
CA TYR A 150 -10.10 -2.88 -7.53
C TYR A 150 -10.86 -2.24 -6.37
N ARG A 151 -11.21 -0.97 -6.56
CA ARG A 151 -12.15 -0.21 -5.73
C ARG A 151 -13.26 0.36 -6.62
N ALA A 152 -14.50 0.21 -6.20
CA ALA A 152 -15.62 0.98 -6.73
C ALA A 152 -16.23 1.85 -5.64
N GLU A 153 -16.84 2.94 -6.07
CA GLU A 153 -17.70 3.79 -5.25
C GLU A 153 -18.97 4.11 -6.03
N THR A 154 -20.07 4.28 -5.31
CA THR A 154 -21.32 4.79 -5.88
C THR A 154 -21.61 6.17 -5.30
N PRO A 155 -21.80 7.21 -6.11
CA PRO A 155 -22.10 8.55 -5.59
C PRO A 155 -23.45 8.64 -4.86
N VAL A 156 -24.35 7.68 -5.11
CA VAL A 156 -25.63 7.52 -4.41
C VAL A 156 -25.77 6.06 -3.98
N ILE A 157 -26.21 5.82 -2.74
CA ILE A 157 -26.44 4.46 -2.25
C ILE A 157 -27.63 3.84 -3.00
N PRO A 158 -27.44 2.71 -3.70
CA PRO A 158 -28.53 2.04 -4.37
C PRO A 158 -29.48 1.37 -3.36
N LEU A 159 -30.78 1.40 -3.67
CA LEU A 159 -31.83 0.69 -2.91
C LEU A 159 -31.66 -0.84 -2.93
N ASP A 160 -31.08 -1.35 -4.02
CA ASP A 160 -30.82 -2.77 -4.24
C ASP A 160 -29.34 -2.99 -4.63
N ILE A 161 -28.63 -3.82 -3.86
CA ILE A 161 -27.17 -4.04 -3.96
C ILE A 161 -26.91 -5.25 -4.89
N LYS A 162 -27.70 -5.41 -5.95
CA LYS A 162 -27.56 -6.53 -6.89
C LYS A 162 -26.48 -6.28 -7.93
N GLU A 163 -26.31 -5.03 -8.35
CA GLU A 163 -25.35 -4.68 -9.38
C GLU A 163 -24.05 -4.17 -8.76
N GLU A 164 -22.93 -4.69 -9.28
CA GLU A 164 -21.62 -4.22 -8.85
C GLU A 164 -21.30 -2.87 -9.50
N PRO A 165 -20.91 -1.87 -8.71
CA PRO A 165 -20.55 -0.57 -9.25
C PRO A 165 -19.29 -0.63 -10.11
N THR A 166 -19.08 0.42 -10.91
CA THR A 166 -17.94 0.48 -11.83
C THR A 166 -16.62 0.50 -11.07
N MET A 167 -15.93 -0.64 -11.11
CA MET A 167 -14.65 -0.88 -10.45
C MET A 167 -13.49 -0.21 -11.18
N ARG A 168 -12.64 0.49 -10.42
CA ARG A 168 -11.37 1.08 -10.88
C ARG A 168 -10.20 0.38 -10.20
N VAL A 169 -9.07 0.29 -10.89
CA VAL A 169 -7.84 -0.30 -10.32
C VAL A 169 -7.34 0.63 -9.22
N LEU A 170 -7.13 0.09 -8.02
CA LEU A 170 -6.50 0.77 -6.90
C LEU A 170 -5.00 0.43 -6.83
N ALA A 171 -4.67 -0.86 -6.95
CA ALA A 171 -3.29 -1.34 -7.01
C ALA A 171 -3.16 -2.50 -7.98
N SER A 172 -2.09 -2.47 -8.78
CA SER A 172 -1.75 -3.55 -9.69
C SER A 172 -0.87 -4.62 -9.03
N GLY A 173 -0.91 -5.84 -9.59
CA GLY A 173 0.00 -6.92 -9.22
C GLY A 173 -0.19 -7.41 -7.77
N VAL A 174 -1.44 -7.44 -7.32
CA VAL A 174 -1.81 -7.92 -5.98
C VAL A 174 -2.05 -9.43 -6.04
N LYS A 175 -1.38 -10.16 -5.16
CA LYS A 175 -1.49 -11.62 -5.03
C LYS A 175 -2.59 -12.03 -4.06
N SER A 176 -2.71 -11.33 -2.93
CA SER A 176 -3.75 -11.63 -1.95
C SER A 176 -4.31 -10.39 -1.26
N PHE A 177 -5.61 -10.43 -0.97
CA PHE A 177 -6.35 -9.43 -0.22
C PHE A 177 -7.23 -10.15 0.79
N MET A 178 -6.92 -9.98 2.07
CA MET A 178 -7.62 -10.65 3.17
C MET A 178 -8.15 -9.64 4.19
N VAL A 179 -9.38 -9.88 4.63
CA VAL A 179 -10.13 -9.05 5.56
C VAL A 179 -10.60 -9.89 6.74
N GLU A 180 -10.06 -9.65 7.93
CA GLU A 180 -10.46 -10.35 9.15
C GLU A 180 -11.19 -9.38 10.08
N CYS A 181 -12.35 -9.79 10.61
CA CYS A 181 -13.15 -8.95 11.51
C CYS A 181 -13.03 -9.45 12.94
N TRP A 182 -12.85 -8.54 13.91
CA TRP A 182 -12.81 -8.88 15.32
C TRP A 182 -14.22 -9.03 15.88
N ASN A 183 -14.52 -10.22 16.43
CA ASN A 183 -15.83 -10.51 17.01
C ASN A 183 -15.95 -10.21 18.52
N GLY A 184 -14.86 -9.76 19.17
CA GLY A 184 -14.80 -9.53 20.61
C GLY A 184 -13.80 -10.44 21.33
N ASP A 185 -13.56 -11.63 20.81
CA ASP A 185 -12.70 -12.67 21.42
C ASP A 185 -11.62 -13.16 20.44
N ARG A 186 -11.96 -13.32 19.16
CA ARG A 186 -11.05 -13.80 18.12
C ARG A 186 -11.24 -13.08 16.79
N TRP A 187 -10.22 -13.16 15.93
CA TRP A 187 -10.32 -12.78 14.53
C TRP A 187 -11.17 -13.79 13.78
N SER A 188 -12.32 -13.36 13.26
CA SER A 188 -13.22 -14.20 12.48
C SER A 188 -12.70 -14.38 11.06
N LYS A 189 -12.62 -15.64 10.61
CA LYS A 189 -12.28 -16.01 9.23
C LYS A 189 -13.52 -16.29 8.37
N ASP A 190 -14.71 -16.35 8.96
CA ASP A 190 -15.94 -16.80 8.29
C ASP A 190 -16.68 -15.67 7.57
N GLY A 191 -16.03 -14.52 7.40
CA GLY A 191 -16.64 -13.30 6.87
C GLY A 191 -17.46 -12.55 7.93
N TRP A 192 -18.13 -11.48 7.50
CA TRP A 192 -19.00 -10.67 8.35
C TRP A 192 -20.17 -10.17 7.51
N ASP A 193 -21.39 -10.15 8.02
CA ASP A 193 -22.52 -9.62 7.26
C ASP A 193 -23.57 -9.05 8.21
N THR A 194 -23.70 -7.73 8.25
CA THR A 194 -24.66 -7.02 9.10
C THR A 194 -26.12 -7.41 8.88
N ASN A 195 -26.45 -8.13 7.81
CA ASN A 195 -27.80 -8.64 7.54
C ASN A 195 -28.02 -10.07 8.05
N ARG A 196 -26.96 -10.83 8.39
CA ARG A 196 -27.08 -12.19 8.94
C ARG A 196 -27.53 -12.14 10.39
N SER A 197 -28.28 -13.15 10.83
CA SER A 197 -28.86 -13.25 12.18
C SER A 197 -27.83 -13.06 13.31
N GLU A 198 -26.64 -13.64 13.17
CA GLU A 198 -25.59 -13.64 14.19
C GLU A 198 -24.90 -12.28 14.37
N THR A 199 -24.75 -11.52 13.29
CA THR A 199 -24.08 -10.21 13.27
C THR A 199 -25.05 -9.08 12.93
N ARG A 200 -26.35 -9.33 13.13
CA ARG A 200 -27.43 -8.43 12.75
C ARG A 200 -27.26 -7.08 13.44
N ALA A 201 -27.19 -6.03 12.64
CA ALA A 201 -27.04 -4.66 13.12
C ALA A 201 -25.80 -4.40 13.99
N LEU A 202 -24.75 -5.21 13.83
CA LEU A 202 -23.47 -5.05 14.51
C LEU A 202 -22.37 -4.87 13.48
N ILE A 203 -21.64 -3.76 13.60
CA ILE A 203 -20.36 -3.57 12.90
C ILE A 203 -19.21 -4.08 13.77
N PRO A 204 -18.16 -4.66 13.17
CA PRO A 204 -16.98 -5.10 13.93
C PRO A 204 -16.23 -3.90 14.51
N ARG A 205 -15.61 -4.06 15.68
CA ARG A 205 -14.82 -2.95 16.30
C ARG A 205 -13.46 -2.77 15.65
N LEU A 206 -12.87 -3.87 15.19
CA LEU A 206 -11.57 -3.89 14.56
C LEU A 206 -11.67 -4.70 13.26
N VAL A 207 -11.05 -4.19 12.21
CA VAL A 207 -10.91 -4.87 10.92
C VAL A 207 -9.42 -4.92 10.60
N LYS A 208 -8.92 -6.12 10.37
CA LYS A 208 -7.55 -6.35 9.95
C LYS A 208 -7.52 -6.58 8.46
N ILE A 209 -6.76 -5.75 7.76
CA ILE A 209 -6.55 -5.84 6.31
C ILE A 209 -5.14 -6.34 6.08
N THR A 210 -5.01 -7.32 5.20
CA THR A 210 -3.71 -7.85 4.77
C THR A 210 -3.67 -7.85 3.25
N ILE A 211 -2.65 -7.20 2.69
CA ILE A 211 -2.42 -7.11 1.25
C ILE A 211 -1.04 -7.70 0.95
N GLU A 212 -0.97 -8.58 -0.04
CA GLU A 212 0.28 -9.13 -0.56
C GLU A 212 0.37 -8.82 -2.06
N ALA A 213 1.51 -8.32 -2.52
CA ALA A 213 1.75 -8.00 -3.93
C ALA A 213 3.09 -8.57 -4.41
N TYR A 214 3.20 -8.78 -5.72
CA TYR A 214 4.45 -9.20 -6.36
C TYR A 214 5.46 -8.05 -6.39
N VAL A 215 6.73 -8.36 -6.11
CA VAL A 215 7.84 -7.38 -6.13
C VAL A 215 8.15 -6.90 -7.54
N GLN A 216 8.15 -7.83 -8.50
CA GLN A 216 8.52 -7.55 -9.89
C GLN A 216 7.28 -7.58 -10.78
N ASP A 217 7.18 -6.62 -11.71
CA ASP A 217 6.20 -6.66 -12.78
C ASP A 217 6.65 -7.63 -13.89
N ARG A 218 5.75 -8.49 -14.37
CA ARG A 218 6.02 -9.51 -15.41
C ARG A 218 6.42 -8.91 -16.77
N PHE A 219 6.33 -7.59 -16.94
CA PHE A 219 6.57 -6.89 -18.21
C PHE A 219 7.96 -6.26 -18.34
N ASP A 220 8.72 -6.18 -17.26
CA ASP A 220 10.11 -5.72 -17.34
C ASP A 220 10.92 -6.86 -17.96
N GLY A 221 11.20 -6.73 -19.27
CA GLY A 221 11.71 -7.74 -20.18
C GLY A 221 13.11 -8.30 -19.91
N ASP A 222 13.46 -8.52 -18.65
CA ASP A 222 14.78 -8.99 -18.20
C ASP A 222 14.98 -10.51 -18.36
N GLY A 223 14.09 -11.21 -19.07
CA GLY A 223 14.24 -12.64 -19.36
C GLY A 223 14.30 -13.53 -18.10
N GLN A 224 13.92 -13.00 -16.94
CA GLN A 224 13.76 -13.80 -15.72
C GLN A 224 12.61 -14.78 -15.91
N ASP A 225 12.85 -16.05 -15.56
CA ASP A 225 11.84 -17.09 -15.59
C ASP A 225 10.60 -16.60 -14.81
N PRO A 226 9.41 -16.54 -15.44
CA PRO A 226 8.20 -16.06 -14.78
C PRO A 226 7.91 -16.81 -13.48
N ALA A 227 8.38 -18.05 -13.34
CA ALA A 227 8.26 -18.83 -12.12
C ALA A 227 9.08 -18.24 -10.94
N GLN A 228 10.23 -17.61 -11.19
CA GLN A 228 11.06 -17.00 -10.14
C GLN A 228 10.56 -15.60 -9.73
N ALA A 229 10.04 -14.82 -10.68
CA ALA A 229 9.49 -13.49 -10.41
C ALA A 229 8.28 -13.54 -9.47
N ASP A 230 7.49 -14.62 -9.53
CA ASP A 230 6.30 -14.78 -8.69
C ASP A 230 6.60 -15.28 -7.27
N LEU A 231 7.85 -15.65 -6.97
CA LEU A 231 8.29 -16.07 -5.62
C LEU A 231 8.52 -14.88 -4.69
N GLN A 232 8.90 -13.72 -5.23
CA GLN A 232 9.15 -12.53 -4.42
C GLN A 232 7.87 -11.72 -4.25
N THR A 233 7.37 -11.68 -3.01
CA THR A 233 6.18 -10.91 -2.64
C THR A 233 6.47 -10.01 -1.45
N GLU A 234 5.81 -8.84 -1.44
CA GLU A 234 5.78 -7.92 -0.32
C GLU A 234 4.40 -7.97 0.32
N LYS A 235 4.38 -7.92 1.65
CA LYS A 235 3.16 -8.04 2.43
C LYS A 235 3.05 -6.89 3.43
N ILE A 236 1.91 -6.23 3.43
CA ILE A 236 1.55 -5.24 4.44
C ILE A 236 0.28 -5.66 5.16
N ASN A 237 0.22 -5.39 6.46
CA ASN A 237 -0.97 -5.60 7.27
C ASN A 237 -1.25 -4.36 8.11
N SER A 238 -2.54 -4.07 8.32
CA SER A 238 -2.98 -3.00 9.21
C SER A 238 -4.23 -3.44 9.96
N VAL A 239 -4.36 -2.98 11.20
CA VAL A 239 -5.55 -3.15 12.02
C VAL A 239 -6.20 -1.79 12.18
N ILE A 240 -7.43 -1.69 11.71
CA ILE A 240 -8.19 -0.46 11.67
C ILE A 240 -9.32 -0.56 12.69
N TYR A 241 -9.43 0.46 13.54
CA TYR A 241 -10.54 0.62 14.45
C TYR A 241 -11.71 1.29 13.73
N LEU A 242 -12.89 0.67 13.79
CA LEU A 242 -14.12 1.30 13.32
C LEU A 242 -14.72 2.09 14.49
N THR A 243 -14.87 3.40 14.32
CA THR A 243 -15.65 4.20 15.28
C THR A 243 -17.06 3.66 15.30
N ARG A 244 -17.49 3.18 16.46
CA ARG A 244 -18.83 2.62 16.64
C ARG A 244 -19.86 3.61 16.08
N ALA A 245 -20.87 3.09 15.40
CA ALA A 245 -22.03 3.89 15.01
C ALA A 245 -22.46 4.70 16.23
N ILE A 246 -22.49 6.02 16.07
CA ILE A 246 -23.09 6.92 17.05
C ILE A 246 -24.53 6.43 17.16
N GLU A 247 -24.85 5.73 18.25
CA GLU A 247 -26.24 5.63 18.66
C GLU A 247 -26.62 7.07 18.96
N PHE A 248 -27.25 7.73 17.98
CA PHE A 248 -27.84 9.03 18.20
C PHE A 248 -28.93 8.78 19.24
N ALA A 249 -28.59 8.98 20.52
CA ALA A 249 -29.57 9.40 21.49
C ALA A 249 -30.08 10.74 20.92
N GLU A 250 -31.19 10.66 20.18
CA GLU A 250 -31.93 11.83 19.74
C GLU A 250 -31.91 12.81 20.91
N ILE A 251 -31.46 14.05 20.65
CA ILE A 251 -31.79 15.17 21.52
C ILE A 251 -33.32 15.23 21.47
N LYS A 252 -33.96 14.51 22.40
CA LYS A 252 -35.39 14.49 22.62
C LYS A 252 -35.77 15.84 23.20
N GLU A 253 -35.75 16.86 22.36
CA GLU A 253 -36.56 18.06 22.47
C GLU A 253 -36.22 18.93 21.26
N ARG A 254 -37.14 18.93 20.30
CA ARG A 254 -37.26 20.06 19.39
C ARG A 254 -37.58 21.26 20.30
N ASP A 255 -36.57 22.04 20.64
CA ASP A 255 -36.75 23.23 21.47
C ASP A 255 -37.79 24.11 20.78
N LYS A 256 -38.98 24.18 21.38
CA LYS A 256 -40.13 24.91 20.85
C LYS A 256 -39.86 26.41 20.78
N ASN A 257 -38.72 26.87 21.29
CA ASN A 257 -38.31 28.27 21.31
C ASN A 257 -37.38 28.68 20.17
N ILE A 258 -37.01 27.78 19.25
CA ILE A 258 -36.24 28.18 18.06
C ILE A 258 -37.18 28.93 17.10
N LYS A 259 -37.26 30.25 17.27
CA LYS A 259 -37.83 31.15 16.27
C LYS A 259 -36.83 31.29 15.14
N TRP A 260 -37.09 30.60 14.03
CA TRP A 260 -36.42 30.90 12.76
C TRP A 260 -36.82 32.32 12.37
N GLY A 261 -35.87 33.25 12.48
CA GLY A 261 -36.05 34.61 12.00
C GLY A 261 -36.39 34.55 10.51
N THR A 262 -37.56 35.07 10.15
CA THR A 262 -37.97 35.22 8.77
C THR A 262 -37.06 36.30 8.15
N LEU A 263 -36.28 35.92 7.14
CA LEU A 263 -35.62 36.85 6.23
C LEU A 263 -36.64 37.42 5.25
#